data_AF-A0A1F8LRH1-F1
#
_entry.id   AF-A0A1F8LRH1-F1
#
_cell.length_a   1.000
_cell.length_b   1.000
_cell.length_c   1.000
_cell.angle_alpha   90.00
_cell.angle_beta   90.00
_cell.angle_gamma   90.00
#
_symmetry.space_group_name_H-M   'P 1'
#
loop_
_entity.id
_entity.type
_entity.pdbx_description
1 polymer ?
#
loop_
_entity_poly.entity_id
_entity_poly.type
_entity_poly.pdbx_seq_one_letter_code
_entity_poly.pdbx_strand_id
1 'polypeptide(L)'
;MDLIKINKITVNFDANEKETAGLIAGACQRSIELAAECWGLSSPQDCRIFIMRSAIKFLFQSAPWSWRIYLGIALPLWYRQVNRIWQYAGAWTQRFGKRIVIGIKPPYMIEKSDQSIGVRLFVEEPDINKKIQQFTCHELVHACSSHLRLPMWLNEGIAIVTVDRFVGEQTVRMDTLDLIKNVSAHTQPPAQRELFKLDKEKIAYHTIRGYWLVKYIEELHPGLLKNLFSQSPDSKSINEKIITALKMDPATFWANIDEVLVRHFEDK
;
A
#
# COMPACT_ATOMS: atom_id res chain seq x y z
N MET A 1 -8.91 14.59 -22.27
CA MET A 1 -8.22 13.96 -21.13
C MET A 1 -6.90 14.67 -21.03
N ASP A 2 -6.71 15.37 -19.93
CA ASP A 2 -5.57 16.25 -19.71
C ASP A 2 -4.51 15.49 -18.91
N LEU A 3 -3.28 16.02 -18.90
CA LEU A 3 -2.17 15.39 -18.20
C LEU A 3 -1.27 16.38 -17.49
N ILE A 4 -0.73 15.95 -16.35
CA ILE A 4 0.38 16.59 -15.63
C ILE A 4 1.53 15.58 -15.57
N LYS A 5 2.75 16.01 -15.91
CA LYS A 5 3.96 15.17 -15.79
C LYS A 5 4.79 15.60 -14.60
N ILE A 6 5.14 14.65 -13.74
CA ILE A 6 6.03 14.83 -12.59
C ILE A 6 7.10 13.74 -12.70
N ASN A 7 8.33 14.10 -13.07
CA ASN A 7 9.39 13.14 -13.42
C ASN A 7 8.93 12.10 -14.46
N LYS A 8 8.93 10.82 -14.08
CA LYS A 8 8.49 9.67 -14.90
C LYS A 8 7.04 9.26 -14.65
N ILE A 9 6.31 10.07 -13.88
CA ILE A 9 4.91 9.84 -13.53
C ILE A 9 4.03 10.75 -14.38
N THR A 10 2.94 10.19 -14.92
CA THR A 10 1.91 10.97 -15.63
C THR A 10 0.58 10.87 -14.88
N VAL A 11 0.05 12.01 -14.43
CA VAL A 11 -1.31 12.11 -13.86
C VAL A 11 -2.28 12.42 -14.99
N ASN A 12 -3.25 11.54 -15.23
CA ASN A 12 -4.26 11.64 -16.29
C ASN A 12 -5.62 11.93 -15.65
N PHE A 13 -6.32 12.94 -16.17
CA PHE A 13 -7.58 13.38 -15.59
C PHE A 13 -8.56 13.96 -16.62
N ASP A 14 -9.83 13.97 -16.26
CA ASP A 14 -10.86 14.73 -16.97
C ASP A 14 -10.79 16.20 -16.52
N ALA A 15 -11.10 17.18 -17.38
CA ALA A 15 -10.92 18.60 -17.08
C ALA A 15 -11.62 19.08 -15.79
N ASN A 16 -12.72 18.43 -15.42
CA ASN A 16 -13.46 18.72 -14.19
C ASN A 16 -12.83 18.13 -12.91
N GLU A 17 -11.70 17.43 -13.02
CA GLU A 17 -10.92 16.87 -11.90
C GLU A 17 -9.55 17.57 -11.76
N LYS A 18 -9.40 18.76 -12.35
CA LYS A 18 -8.13 19.49 -12.37
C LYS A 18 -7.58 19.78 -10.97
N GLU A 19 -8.45 20.10 -10.01
CA GLU A 19 -8.07 20.36 -8.62
C GLU A 19 -7.50 19.11 -7.94
N THR A 20 -8.24 18.00 -7.98
CA THR A 20 -7.79 16.68 -7.51
C THR A 20 -6.46 16.27 -8.15
N ALA A 21 -6.30 16.52 -9.46
CA ALA A 21 -5.05 16.22 -10.17
C ALA A 21 -3.88 17.07 -9.67
N GLY A 22 -4.13 18.34 -9.32
CA GLY A 22 -3.16 19.23 -8.68
C GLY A 22 -2.68 18.71 -7.32
N LEU A 23 -3.61 18.23 -6.48
CA LEU A 23 -3.29 17.64 -5.18
C LEU A 23 -2.41 16.40 -5.31
N ILE A 24 -2.79 15.49 -6.22
CA ILE A 24 -2.01 14.28 -6.53
C ILE A 24 -0.62 14.65 -7.02
N ALA A 25 -0.54 15.57 -8.00
CA ALA A 25 0.74 16.01 -8.55
C ALA A 25 1.65 16.65 -7.49
N GLY A 26 1.08 17.44 -6.56
CA GLY A 26 1.81 18.03 -5.44
C GLY A 26 2.38 16.98 -4.47
N ALA A 27 1.66 15.88 -4.23
CA ALA A 27 2.13 14.80 -3.37
C ALA A 27 3.19 13.90 -4.04
N CYS A 28 3.19 13.79 -5.38
CA CYS A 28 4.06 12.86 -6.11
C CYS A 28 5.55 13.02 -5.80
N GLN A 29 6.07 14.25 -5.87
CA GLN A 29 7.50 14.51 -5.71
C GLN A 29 7.97 14.09 -4.31
N ARG A 30 7.30 14.58 -3.27
CA ARG A 30 7.65 14.27 -1.88
C ARG A 30 7.52 12.79 -1.57
N SER A 31 6.51 12.11 -2.13
CA SER A 31 6.32 10.66 -1.95
C SER A 31 7.48 9.84 -2.55
N ILE A 32 7.98 10.22 -3.73
CA ILE A 32 9.13 9.55 -4.36
C ILE A 32 10.41 9.79 -3.55
N GLU A 33 10.63 11.04 -3.10
CA GLU A 33 11.76 11.39 -2.25
C GLU A 33 11.76 10.57 -0.97
N LEU A 34 10.62 10.49 -0.27
CA LEU A 34 10.49 9.65 0.91
C LEU A 34 10.72 8.17 0.62
N ALA A 35 10.20 7.63 -0.50
CA ALA A 35 10.45 6.24 -0.86
C ALA A 35 11.95 5.96 -1.07
N ALA A 36 12.69 6.90 -1.65
CA ALA A 36 14.14 6.80 -1.83
C ALA A 36 14.91 6.99 -0.51
N GLU A 37 14.55 8.00 0.28
CA GLU A 37 15.16 8.33 1.58
C GLU A 37 15.00 7.16 2.56
N CYS A 38 13.77 6.69 2.73
CA CYS A 38 13.38 5.68 3.71
C CYS A 38 13.83 4.28 3.29
N TRP A 39 13.65 3.93 2.01
CA TRP A 39 13.70 2.54 1.56
C TRP A 39 14.70 2.29 0.44
N GLY A 40 15.37 3.34 -0.06
CA GLY A 40 16.29 3.21 -1.20
C GLY A 40 15.57 2.84 -2.50
N LEU A 41 14.25 3.05 -2.58
CA LEU A 41 13.46 2.67 -3.74
C LEU A 41 13.56 3.76 -4.82
N SER A 42 13.87 3.35 -6.04
CA SER A 42 13.88 4.25 -7.19
C SER A 42 12.46 4.59 -7.66
N SER A 43 12.29 5.79 -8.24
CA SER A 43 11.06 6.18 -8.93
C SER A 43 10.63 5.11 -9.96
N PRO A 44 9.32 4.82 -10.07
CA PRO A 44 8.82 3.92 -11.10
C PRO A 44 9.07 4.50 -12.50
N GLN A 45 9.30 3.63 -13.49
CA GLN A 45 9.74 4.05 -14.84
C GLN A 45 8.57 4.38 -15.80
N ASP A 46 7.47 3.62 -15.77
CA ASP A 46 6.22 3.88 -16.51
C ASP A 46 5.05 3.82 -15.53
N CYS A 47 4.87 4.90 -14.76
CA CYS A 47 3.79 5.04 -13.80
C CYS A 47 2.76 6.06 -14.27
N ARG A 48 1.49 5.66 -14.26
CA ARG A 48 0.37 6.53 -14.66
C ARG A 48 -0.67 6.57 -13.57
N ILE A 49 -0.95 7.77 -13.07
CA ILE A 49 -2.02 7.99 -12.10
C ILE A 49 -3.27 8.42 -12.87
N PHE A 50 -4.42 7.90 -12.46
CA PHE A 50 -5.72 8.21 -13.02
C PHE A 50 -6.68 8.59 -11.90
N ILE A 51 -7.50 9.62 -12.14
CA ILE A 51 -8.62 9.92 -11.26
C ILE A 51 -9.77 8.98 -11.62
N MET A 52 -10.06 8.07 -10.71
CA MET A 52 -10.86 6.88 -10.96
C MET A 52 -12.30 7.08 -10.52
N ARG A 53 -13.23 7.17 -11.48
CA ARG A 53 -14.68 7.20 -11.23
C ARG A 53 -15.37 5.83 -11.33
N SER A 54 -14.68 4.85 -11.93
CA SER A 54 -15.17 3.49 -12.13
C SER A 54 -13.98 2.56 -12.24
N ALA A 55 -14.00 1.46 -11.47
CA ALA A 55 -12.96 0.44 -11.50
C ALA A 55 -12.76 -0.17 -12.90
N ILE A 56 -13.83 -0.54 -13.60
CA ILE A 56 -13.73 -1.13 -14.95
C ILE A 56 -13.16 -0.11 -15.93
N LYS A 57 -13.71 1.12 -15.93
CA LYS A 57 -13.25 2.16 -16.84
C LYS A 57 -11.77 2.44 -16.62
N PHE A 58 -11.34 2.54 -15.36
CA PHE A 58 -9.93 2.69 -15.00
C PHE A 58 -9.07 1.55 -15.54
N LEU A 59 -9.44 0.28 -15.30
CA LEU A 59 -8.67 -0.87 -15.79
C LEU A 59 -8.51 -0.87 -17.31
N PHE A 60 -9.58 -0.66 -18.06
CA PHE A 60 -9.52 -0.66 -19.53
C PHE A 60 -8.78 0.56 -20.10
N GLN A 61 -8.99 1.74 -19.54
CA GLN A 61 -8.32 2.96 -20.02
C GLN A 61 -6.81 2.93 -19.78
N SER A 62 -6.41 2.42 -18.62
CA SER A 62 -5.02 2.41 -18.16
C SER A 62 -4.19 1.24 -18.73
N ALA A 63 -4.85 0.13 -19.11
CA ALA A 63 -4.21 -1.05 -19.68
C ALA A 63 -3.61 -0.79 -21.09
N PRO A 64 -2.42 -1.32 -21.39
CA PRO A 64 -1.92 -1.44 -22.77
C PRO A 64 -2.85 -2.26 -23.65
N TRP A 65 -2.80 -2.06 -24.97
CA TRP A 65 -3.74 -2.68 -25.92
C TRP A 65 -3.88 -4.20 -25.78
N SER A 66 -2.76 -4.93 -25.72
CA SER A 66 -2.77 -6.39 -25.54
C SER A 66 -3.44 -6.84 -24.25
N TRP A 67 -3.29 -6.06 -23.17
CA TRP A 67 -3.93 -6.32 -21.89
C TRP A 67 -5.44 -6.05 -21.91
N ARG A 68 -5.93 -5.14 -22.76
CA ARG A 68 -7.39 -4.88 -22.88
C ARG A 68 -8.14 -6.10 -23.38
N ILE A 69 -7.55 -6.85 -24.32
CA ILE A 69 -8.13 -8.09 -24.85
C ILE A 69 -8.22 -9.14 -23.73
N TYR A 70 -7.11 -9.33 -23.01
CA TYR A 70 -7.06 -10.26 -21.87
C TYR A 70 -8.08 -9.87 -20.78
N LEU A 71 -8.16 -8.59 -20.43
CA LEU A 71 -9.13 -8.08 -19.48
C LEU A 71 -10.56 -8.35 -19.94
N GLY A 72 -10.89 -8.12 -21.22
CA GLY A 72 -12.21 -8.42 -21.78
C GLY A 72 -12.63 -9.88 -21.61
N ILE A 73 -11.71 -10.81 -21.82
CA ILE A 73 -11.94 -12.25 -21.66
C ILE A 73 -12.06 -12.63 -20.18
N ALA A 74 -11.21 -12.08 -19.32
CA ALA A 74 -11.15 -12.42 -17.89
C ALA A 74 -12.22 -11.69 -17.05
N LEU A 75 -12.79 -10.58 -17.53
CA LEU A 75 -13.67 -9.70 -16.76
C LEU A 75 -14.87 -10.43 -16.15
N PRO A 76 -15.62 -11.31 -16.86
CA PRO A 76 -16.78 -11.97 -16.28
C PRO A 76 -16.44 -12.81 -15.04
N LEU A 77 -15.26 -13.41 -15.04
CA LEU A 77 -14.77 -14.26 -13.95
C LEU A 77 -14.31 -13.43 -12.73
N TRP A 78 -13.84 -12.20 -12.95
CA TRP A 78 -13.24 -11.36 -11.91
C TRP A 78 -14.11 -10.17 -11.49
N TYR A 79 -15.21 -9.90 -12.19
CA TYR A 79 -16.04 -8.72 -11.97
C TYR A 79 -16.54 -8.61 -10.52
N ARG A 80 -17.01 -9.72 -9.94
CA ARG A 80 -17.47 -9.76 -8.54
C ARG A 80 -16.36 -9.36 -7.56
N GLN A 81 -15.15 -9.82 -7.81
CA GLN A 81 -13.99 -9.54 -6.98
C GLN A 81 -13.56 -8.07 -7.11
N VAL A 82 -13.48 -7.55 -8.35
CA VAL A 82 -13.20 -6.14 -8.62
C VAL A 82 -14.24 -5.23 -7.95
N ASN A 83 -15.53 -5.56 -8.07
CA ASN A 83 -16.59 -4.76 -7.46
C ASN A 83 -16.52 -4.79 -5.93
N ARG A 84 -16.18 -5.94 -5.32
CA ARG A 84 -15.97 -6.02 -3.87
C ARG A 84 -14.85 -5.08 -3.43
N ILE A 85 -13.70 -5.08 -4.12
CA ILE A 85 -12.55 -4.21 -3.83
C ILE A 85 -12.90 -2.74 -3.96
N TRP A 86 -13.62 -2.42 -5.03
CA TRP A 86 -14.02 -1.07 -5.36
C TRP A 86 -14.85 -0.39 -4.26
N GLN A 87 -15.62 -1.12 -3.45
CA GLN A 87 -16.44 -0.51 -2.41
C GLN A 87 -15.62 0.14 -1.28
N TYR A 88 -14.47 -0.44 -0.94
CA TYR A 88 -13.65 0.01 0.20
C TYR A 88 -12.36 0.74 -0.22
N ALA A 89 -11.82 0.47 -1.41
CA ALA A 89 -10.56 1.05 -1.84
C ALA A 89 -10.72 2.55 -2.18
N GLY A 90 -9.99 3.42 -1.47
CA GLY A 90 -9.86 4.85 -1.81
C GLY A 90 -8.94 5.08 -3.01
N ALA A 91 -7.93 4.23 -3.14
CA ALA A 91 -7.01 4.19 -4.26
C ALA A 91 -6.63 2.73 -4.59
N TRP A 92 -5.99 2.51 -5.74
CA TRP A 92 -5.61 1.19 -6.20
C TRP A 92 -4.43 1.21 -7.18
N THR A 93 -3.34 0.55 -6.82
CA THR A 93 -2.23 0.22 -7.73
C THR A 93 -2.45 -1.09 -8.48
N GLN A 94 -2.30 -1.05 -9.80
CA GLN A 94 -2.34 -2.22 -10.69
C GLN A 94 -1.12 -2.24 -11.61
N ARG A 95 -0.57 -3.42 -11.87
CA ARG A 95 0.57 -3.63 -12.77
C ARG A 95 0.14 -4.33 -14.05
N PHE A 96 0.56 -3.82 -15.20
CA PHE A 96 0.41 -4.39 -16.54
C PHE A 96 1.78 -4.62 -17.17
N GLY A 97 2.42 -5.75 -16.86
CA GLY A 97 3.78 -6.05 -17.31
C GLY A 97 4.80 -5.07 -16.70
N LYS A 98 5.33 -4.14 -17.51
CA LYS A 98 6.25 -3.08 -17.05
C LYS A 98 5.54 -1.78 -16.64
N ARG A 99 4.28 -1.58 -17.05
CA ARG A 99 3.49 -0.40 -16.72
C ARG A 99 2.85 -0.56 -15.34
N ILE A 100 2.92 0.48 -14.53
CA ILE A 100 2.23 0.59 -13.26
C ILE A 100 1.17 1.68 -13.41
N VAL A 101 -0.03 1.40 -12.94
CA VAL A 101 -1.13 2.35 -12.96
C VAL A 101 -1.66 2.49 -11.55
N ILE A 102 -1.95 3.73 -11.15
CA ILE A 102 -2.55 4.04 -9.86
C ILE A 102 -3.89 4.71 -10.16
N GLY A 103 -4.97 4.21 -9.59
CA GLY A 103 -6.26 4.85 -9.61
C GLY A 103 -6.52 5.50 -8.26
N ILE A 104 -6.92 6.77 -8.24
CA ILE A 104 -7.30 7.48 -7.00
C ILE A 104 -8.74 7.96 -7.17
N LYS A 105 -9.63 7.62 -6.23
CA LYS A 105 -11.00 8.13 -6.26
C LYS A 105 -11.01 9.66 -6.03
N PRO A 106 -11.88 10.41 -6.71
CA PRO A 106 -12.04 11.83 -6.42
C PRO A 106 -12.70 12.05 -5.04
N PRO A 107 -12.57 13.26 -4.44
CA PRO A 107 -13.04 13.57 -3.09
C PRO A 107 -14.45 13.05 -2.78
N TYR A 108 -15.42 13.42 -3.63
CA TYR A 108 -16.84 13.09 -3.46
C TYR A 108 -17.15 11.58 -3.51
N MET A 109 -16.25 10.75 -4.05
CA MET A 109 -16.39 9.28 -4.03
C MET A 109 -15.72 8.66 -2.81
N ILE A 110 -14.63 9.24 -2.31
CA ILE A 110 -13.97 8.78 -1.08
C ILE A 110 -14.93 8.98 0.11
N GLU A 111 -15.60 10.13 0.18
CA GLU A 111 -16.61 10.43 1.21
C GLU A 111 -17.75 9.40 1.25
N LYS A 112 -18.15 8.89 0.08
CA LYS A 112 -19.23 7.90 -0.07
C LYS A 112 -18.76 6.44 -0.02
N SER A 113 -17.46 6.20 0.08
CA SER A 113 -16.90 4.84 0.08
C SER A 113 -17.12 4.16 1.44
N ASP A 114 -17.14 2.84 1.45
CA ASP A 114 -17.23 2.05 2.69
C ASP A 114 -15.93 2.24 3.51
N GLN A 115 -16.03 3.01 4.60
CA GLN A 115 -14.89 3.29 5.48
C GLN A 115 -14.75 2.28 6.63
N SER A 116 -15.56 1.21 6.67
CA SER A 116 -15.61 0.25 7.80
C SER A 116 -14.26 -0.35 8.20
N ILE A 117 -13.36 -0.56 7.24
CA ILE A 117 -12.00 -1.01 7.52
C ILE A 117 -11.13 0.17 7.95
N GLY A 118 -11.14 1.28 7.19
CA GLY A 118 -10.28 2.43 7.44
C GLY A 118 -10.45 3.02 8.84
N VAL A 119 -11.69 3.21 9.31
CA VAL A 119 -11.97 3.80 10.63
C VAL A 119 -11.50 2.93 11.81
N ARG A 120 -11.32 1.62 11.58
CA ARG A 120 -10.79 0.70 12.59
C ARG A 120 -9.27 0.71 12.64
N LEU A 121 -8.61 1.14 11.58
CA LEU A 121 -7.15 1.04 11.44
C LEU A 121 -6.44 2.38 11.59
N PHE A 122 -7.03 3.44 11.05
CA PHE A 122 -6.38 4.73 10.93
C PHE A 122 -7.04 5.79 11.81
N VAL A 123 -6.21 6.73 12.28
CA VAL A 123 -6.69 7.98 12.86
C VAL A 123 -7.48 8.72 11.78
N GLU A 124 -8.61 9.29 12.16
CA GLU A 124 -9.48 9.97 11.21
C GLU A 124 -8.79 11.23 10.66
N GLU A 125 -8.65 11.30 9.34
CA GLU A 125 -8.22 12.51 8.63
C GLU A 125 -9.46 13.26 8.13
N PRO A 126 -9.83 14.38 8.77
CA PRO A 126 -11.01 15.17 8.38
C PRO A 126 -10.79 15.95 7.08
N ASP A 127 -9.54 16.26 6.71
CA ASP A 127 -9.24 16.98 5.48
C ASP A 127 -9.13 16.01 4.29
N ILE A 128 -10.14 16.04 3.42
CA ILE A 128 -10.20 15.19 2.23
C ILE A 128 -9.02 15.42 1.27
N ASN A 129 -8.47 16.64 1.23
CA ASN A 129 -7.33 16.95 0.37
C ASN A 129 -6.06 16.29 0.90
N LYS A 130 -5.84 16.33 2.23
CA LYS A 130 -4.76 15.58 2.87
C LYS A 130 -4.92 14.08 2.67
N LYS A 131 -6.14 13.55 2.82
CA LYS A 131 -6.43 12.12 2.60
C LYS A 131 -6.08 11.66 1.18
N ILE A 132 -6.33 12.49 0.17
CA ILE A 132 -5.91 12.21 -1.22
C ILE A 132 -4.38 12.19 -1.36
N GLN A 133 -3.68 13.11 -0.70
CA GLN A 133 -2.22 13.13 -0.70
C GLN A 133 -1.65 11.90 0.02
N GLN A 134 -2.23 11.49 1.16
CA GLN A 134 -1.88 10.26 1.88
C GLN A 134 -2.07 9.01 0.99
N PHE A 135 -3.21 8.89 0.30
CA PHE A 135 -3.43 7.80 -0.67
C PHE A 135 -2.42 7.85 -1.81
N THR A 136 -2.11 9.04 -2.33
CA THR A 136 -1.10 9.20 -3.38
C THR A 136 0.27 8.69 -2.90
N CYS A 137 0.67 9.06 -1.68
CA CYS A 137 1.92 8.61 -1.07
C CYS A 137 1.94 7.08 -0.91
N HIS A 138 0.89 6.51 -0.31
CA HIS A 138 0.75 5.07 -0.10
C HIS A 138 0.90 4.27 -1.39
N GLU A 139 0.12 4.61 -2.43
CA GLU A 139 0.14 3.90 -3.70
C GLU A 139 1.46 4.10 -4.47
N LEU A 140 2.09 5.26 -4.33
CA LEU A 140 3.40 5.48 -4.96
C LEU A 140 4.49 4.63 -4.34
N VAL A 141 4.44 4.35 -3.04
CA VAL A 141 5.38 3.40 -2.40
C VAL A 141 5.20 2.01 -3.00
N HIS A 142 3.96 1.54 -3.19
CA HIS A 142 3.69 0.29 -3.90
C HIS A 142 4.25 0.29 -5.33
N ALA A 143 4.09 1.41 -6.06
CA ALA A 143 4.65 1.53 -7.40
C ALA A 143 6.19 1.43 -7.38
N CYS A 144 6.84 2.10 -6.44
CA CYS A 144 8.30 2.08 -6.27
C CYS A 144 8.82 0.68 -5.90
N SER A 145 8.10 -0.04 -5.02
CA SER A 145 8.49 -1.38 -4.53
C SER A 145 8.06 -2.54 -5.44
N SER A 146 7.20 -2.29 -6.44
CA SER A 146 6.56 -3.33 -7.26
C SER A 146 7.51 -4.32 -7.95
N HIS A 147 8.76 -3.93 -8.17
CA HIS A 147 9.79 -4.78 -8.79
C HIS A 147 10.34 -5.84 -7.84
N LEU A 148 10.28 -5.60 -6.52
CA LEU A 148 10.79 -6.48 -5.47
C LEU A 148 9.84 -7.64 -5.13
N ARG A 149 8.56 -7.54 -5.52
CA ARG A 149 7.53 -8.56 -5.20
C ARG A 149 7.46 -8.87 -3.70
N LEU A 150 7.45 -7.83 -2.89
CA LEU A 150 7.46 -7.92 -1.43
C LEU A 150 6.29 -8.78 -0.91
N PRO A 151 6.48 -9.49 0.22
CA PRO A 151 5.36 -10.13 0.90
C PRO A 151 4.37 -9.06 1.35
N MET A 152 3.09 -9.43 1.45
CA MET A 152 2.01 -8.46 1.64
C MET A 152 2.20 -7.59 2.88
N TRP A 153 2.52 -8.19 4.03
CA TRP A 153 2.74 -7.47 5.29
C TRP A 153 3.80 -6.36 5.12
N LEU A 154 4.88 -6.65 4.38
CA LEU A 154 5.97 -5.71 4.20
C LEU A 154 5.60 -4.63 3.18
N ASN A 155 4.89 -5.02 2.11
CA ASN A 155 4.43 -4.09 1.09
C ASN A 155 3.45 -3.03 1.66
N GLU A 156 2.49 -3.47 2.47
CA GLU A 156 1.55 -2.58 3.18
C GLU A 156 2.28 -1.79 4.27
N GLY A 157 3.12 -2.47 5.08
CA GLY A 157 3.82 -1.87 6.20
C GLY A 157 4.71 -0.69 5.79
N ILE A 158 5.54 -0.85 4.76
CA ILE A 158 6.40 0.26 4.29
C ILE A 158 5.56 1.40 3.70
N ALA A 159 4.44 1.10 3.03
CA ALA A 159 3.58 2.13 2.46
C ALA A 159 2.95 2.98 3.57
N ILE A 160 2.40 2.35 4.61
CA ILE A 160 1.78 3.05 5.74
C ILE A 160 2.83 3.82 6.56
N VAL A 161 3.98 3.22 6.88
CA VAL A 161 5.07 3.93 7.60
C VAL A 161 5.59 5.12 6.78
N THR A 162 5.56 5.05 5.45
CA THR A 162 5.91 6.21 4.62
C THR A 162 4.85 7.31 4.71
N VAL A 163 3.57 6.95 4.80
CA VAL A 163 2.50 7.93 5.02
C VAL A 163 2.68 8.65 6.36
N ASP A 164 3.04 7.93 7.43
CA ASP A 164 3.37 8.56 8.71
C ASP A 164 4.49 9.60 8.56
N ARG A 165 5.56 9.26 7.84
CA ARG A 165 6.67 10.17 7.55
C ARG A 165 6.29 11.32 6.60
N PHE A 166 5.30 11.11 5.73
CA PHE A 166 4.78 12.12 4.81
C PHE A 166 3.95 13.18 5.55
N VAL A 167 3.10 12.74 6.49
CA VAL A 167 2.26 13.64 7.29
C VAL A 167 3.03 14.24 8.47
N GLY A 168 4.02 13.52 8.99
CA GLY A 168 4.82 13.92 10.15
C GLY A 168 4.28 13.41 11.48
N GLU A 169 3.27 12.55 11.47
CA GLU A 169 2.64 11.96 12.65
C GLU A 169 2.18 10.52 12.37
N GLN A 170 1.85 9.78 13.43
CA GLN A 170 1.34 8.43 13.31
C GLN A 170 -0.11 8.43 12.78
N THR A 171 -0.34 7.75 11.67
CA THR A 171 -1.67 7.64 11.05
C THR A 171 -2.43 6.38 11.43
N VAL A 172 -1.76 5.37 12.00
CA VAL A 172 -2.38 4.15 12.52
C VAL A 172 -2.77 4.34 13.99
N ARG A 173 -3.96 3.89 14.38
CA ARG A 173 -4.41 4.02 15.78
C ARG A 173 -3.62 3.09 16.70
N MET A 174 -3.29 3.55 17.90
CA MET A 174 -2.59 2.72 18.90
C MET A 174 -3.41 1.49 19.33
N ASP A 175 -4.74 1.62 19.41
CA ASP A 175 -5.65 0.52 19.76
C ASP A 175 -5.68 -0.62 18.71
N THR A 176 -5.02 -0.45 17.56
CA THR A 176 -4.81 -1.56 16.63
C THR A 176 -3.84 -2.62 17.15
N LEU A 177 -3.05 -2.32 18.19
CA LEU A 177 -2.28 -3.35 18.91
C LEU A 177 -3.20 -4.40 19.56
N ASP A 178 -4.41 -4.01 20.00
CA ASP A 178 -5.41 -4.97 20.48
C ASP A 178 -5.87 -5.91 19.37
N LEU A 179 -5.89 -5.48 18.11
CA LEU A 179 -6.19 -6.37 16.97
C LEU A 179 -5.09 -7.40 16.78
N ILE A 180 -3.82 -7.03 17.00
CA ILE A 180 -2.71 -7.99 16.96
C ILE A 180 -2.83 -9.00 18.10
N LYS A 181 -3.16 -8.53 19.31
CA LYS A 181 -3.29 -9.34 20.52
C LYS A 181 -4.45 -10.35 20.47
N ASN A 182 -5.60 -9.93 19.92
CA ASN A 182 -6.84 -10.70 20.00
C ASN A 182 -7.09 -11.63 18.81
N VAL A 183 -6.38 -11.45 17.68
CA VAL A 183 -6.57 -12.27 16.50
C VAL A 183 -5.67 -13.50 16.56
N SER A 184 -6.26 -14.70 16.51
CA SER A 184 -5.57 -15.99 16.65
C SER A 184 -4.67 -16.36 15.45
N ALA A 185 -4.47 -15.45 14.50
CA ALA A 185 -3.78 -15.70 13.24
C ALA A 185 -2.25 -15.60 13.39
N HIS A 186 -1.69 -16.46 14.24
CA HIS A 186 -0.26 -16.68 14.46
C HIS A 186 0.45 -17.33 13.24
N THR A 187 -0.16 -17.22 12.06
CA THR A 187 0.28 -17.87 10.84
C THR A 187 1.07 -16.91 9.96
N GLN A 188 1.84 -17.48 9.04
CA GLN A 188 2.58 -16.72 8.05
C GLN A 188 1.62 -15.85 7.22
N PRO A 189 1.94 -14.57 6.98
CA PRO A 189 1.14 -13.71 6.13
C PRO A 189 1.00 -14.27 4.71
N PRO A 190 -0.19 -14.18 4.10
CA PRO A 190 -0.43 -14.70 2.76
C PRO A 190 0.32 -13.90 1.69
N ALA A 191 0.44 -14.50 0.50
CA ALA A 191 0.94 -13.77 -0.66
C ALA A 191 -0.06 -12.68 -1.06
N GLN A 192 0.41 -11.58 -1.68
CA GLN A 192 -0.44 -10.46 -2.07
C GLN A 192 -1.65 -10.88 -2.94
N ARG A 193 -1.48 -11.88 -3.82
CA ARG A 193 -2.56 -12.41 -4.69
C ARG A 193 -3.67 -13.14 -3.92
N GLU A 194 -3.42 -13.56 -2.69
CA GLU A 194 -4.34 -14.33 -1.86
C GLU A 194 -5.21 -13.43 -0.96
N LEU A 195 -4.86 -12.13 -0.86
CA LEU A 195 -5.64 -11.12 -0.15
C LEU A 195 -7.13 -11.13 -0.53
N PHE A 196 -7.42 -11.34 -1.81
CA PHE A 196 -8.79 -11.30 -2.32
C PHE A 196 -9.68 -12.46 -1.83
N LYS A 197 -9.08 -13.49 -1.24
CA LYS A 197 -9.78 -14.62 -0.65
C LYS A 197 -10.07 -14.42 0.84
N LEU A 198 -9.48 -13.39 1.46
CA LEU A 198 -9.62 -13.12 2.88
C LEU A 198 -10.90 -12.33 3.17
N ASP A 199 -11.40 -12.47 4.38
CA ASP A 199 -12.40 -11.56 4.94
C ASP A 199 -11.76 -10.21 5.31
N LYS A 200 -12.60 -9.22 5.64
CA LYS A 200 -12.15 -7.86 5.96
C LYS A 200 -11.24 -7.83 7.21
N GLU A 201 -11.49 -8.69 8.18
CA GLU A 201 -10.77 -8.71 9.46
C GLU A 201 -9.34 -9.24 9.29
N LYS A 202 -9.14 -10.29 8.49
CA LYS A 202 -7.81 -10.80 8.16
C LYS A 202 -6.99 -9.83 7.33
N ILE A 203 -7.62 -9.10 6.40
CA ILE A 203 -6.95 -8.02 5.66
C ILE A 203 -6.47 -6.96 6.67
N ALA A 204 -7.36 -6.48 7.53
CA ALA A 204 -7.05 -5.50 8.55
C ALA A 204 -5.90 -5.97 9.48
N TYR A 205 -5.99 -7.19 9.99
CA TYR A 205 -4.96 -7.80 10.84
C TYR A 205 -3.59 -7.82 10.15
N HIS A 206 -3.48 -8.36 8.94
CA HIS A 206 -2.17 -8.46 8.28
C HIS A 206 -1.61 -7.11 7.84
N THR A 207 -2.46 -6.14 7.48
CA THR A 207 -2.04 -4.77 7.19
C THR A 207 -1.44 -4.11 8.44
N ILE A 208 -2.15 -4.20 9.57
CA ILE A 208 -1.70 -3.63 10.86
C ILE A 208 -0.45 -4.33 11.38
N ARG A 209 -0.43 -5.67 11.34
CA ARG A 209 0.77 -6.45 11.68
C ARG A 209 1.97 -6.00 10.85
N GLY A 210 1.75 -5.76 9.55
CA GLY A 210 2.78 -5.26 8.66
C GLY A 210 3.32 -3.89 9.07
N TYR A 211 2.42 -2.96 9.38
CA TYR A 211 2.76 -1.63 9.88
C TYR A 211 3.63 -1.69 11.15
N TRP A 212 3.14 -2.36 12.20
CA TRP A 212 3.84 -2.44 13.48
C TRP A 212 5.18 -3.16 13.36
N LEU A 213 5.25 -4.21 12.54
CA LEU A 213 6.50 -4.92 12.31
C LEU A 213 7.55 -4.05 11.57
N VAL A 214 7.14 -3.28 10.56
CA VAL A 214 8.07 -2.35 9.88
C VAL A 214 8.55 -1.27 10.85
N LYS A 215 7.65 -0.70 11.66
CA LYS A 215 8.01 0.30 12.68
C LYS A 215 9.01 -0.28 13.69
N TYR A 216 8.74 -1.48 14.20
CA TYR A 216 9.63 -2.19 15.13
C TYR A 216 11.01 -2.45 14.53
N ILE A 217 11.07 -2.93 13.28
CA ILE A 217 12.34 -3.17 12.57
C ILE A 217 13.13 -1.87 12.42
N GLU A 218 12.48 -0.77 12.03
CA GLU A 218 13.14 0.52 11.83
C GLU A 218 13.60 1.15 13.16
N GLU A 219 12.94 0.87 14.28
CA GLU A 219 13.38 1.31 15.61
C GLU A 219 14.60 0.52 16.12
N LEU A 220 14.64 -0.80 15.91
CA LEU A 220 15.76 -1.63 16.38
C LEU A 220 16.95 -1.66 15.43
N HIS A 221 16.70 -1.60 14.13
CA HIS A 221 17.70 -1.70 13.08
C HIS A 221 17.47 -0.64 11.99
N PRO A 222 17.69 0.65 12.27
CA PRO A 222 17.47 1.72 11.30
C PRO A 222 18.19 1.46 9.97
N GLY A 223 17.45 1.52 8.86
CA GLY A 223 18.01 1.34 7.53
C GLY A 223 18.26 -0.12 7.11
N LEU A 224 17.93 -1.11 7.95
CA LEU A 224 17.99 -2.53 7.57
C LEU A 224 17.18 -2.78 6.30
N LEU A 225 15.92 -2.35 6.27
CA LEU A 225 15.04 -2.58 5.12
C LEU A 225 15.56 -1.90 3.85
N LYS A 226 16.07 -0.66 3.96
CA LYS A 226 16.73 0.05 2.86
C LYS A 226 17.91 -0.73 2.28
N ASN A 227 18.78 -1.24 3.16
CA ASN A 227 19.92 -2.05 2.75
C ASN A 227 19.46 -3.37 2.09
N LEU A 228 18.46 -4.03 2.65
CA LEU A 228 17.90 -5.25 2.08
C LEU A 228 17.32 -5.02 0.68
N PHE A 229 16.55 -3.96 0.46
CA PHE A 229 15.95 -3.65 -0.84
C PHE A 229 17.00 -3.32 -1.90
N SER A 230 18.10 -2.67 -1.53
CA SER A 230 19.21 -2.37 -2.46
C SER A 230 19.88 -3.62 -3.04
N GLN A 231 19.84 -4.74 -2.32
CA GLN A 231 20.46 -6.00 -2.73
C GLN A 231 19.58 -6.82 -3.69
N SER A 232 18.40 -6.32 -4.07
CA SER A 232 17.41 -7.01 -4.92
C SER A 232 17.12 -8.49 -4.53
N PRO A 233 16.94 -8.84 -3.25
CA PRO A 233 16.60 -10.20 -2.83
C PRO A 233 15.18 -10.58 -3.29
N ASP A 234 14.94 -11.87 -3.51
CA ASP A 234 13.57 -12.37 -3.60
C ASP A 234 12.83 -12.27 -2.25
N SER A 235 11.50 -12.33 -2.30
CA SER A 235 10.61 -12.19 -1.15
C SER A 235 10.90 -13.17 0.00
N LYS A 236 11.33 -14.41 -0.31
CA LYS A 236 11.63 -15.42 0.70
C LYS A 236 12.93 -15.07 1.43
N SER A 237 13.95 -14.67 0.67
CA SER A 237 15.22 -14.21 1.20
C SER A 237 15.07 -12.97 2.10
N ILE A 238 14.14 -12.06 1.79
CA ILE A 238 13.87 -10.88 2.65
C ILE A 238 13.40 -11.32 4.04
N ASN A 239 12.41 -12.21 4.12
CA ASN A 239 11.91 -12.67 5.42
C ASN A 239 13.01 -13.37 6.23
N GLU A 240 13.78 -14.27 5.62
CA GLU A 240 14.88 -14.97 6.29
C GLU A 240 15.92 -13.99 6.84
N LYS A 241 16.30 -12.97 6.07
CA LYS A 241 17.26 -11.94 6.50
C LYS A 241 16.70 -11.09 7.65
N ILE A 242 15.43 -10.72 7.61
CA ILE A 242 14.76 -9.97 8.69
C ILE A 242 14.73 -10.80 9.98
N ILE A 243 14.30 -12.06 9.89
CA ILE A 243 14.24 -12.98 11.03
C ILE A 243 15.63 -13.17 11.65
N THR A 244 16.64 -13.37 10.82
CA THR A 244 18.05 -13.48 11.25
C THR A 244 18.50 -12.20 11.97
N ALA A 245 18.20 -11.02 11.41
CA ALA A 245 18.58 -9.75 12.01
C ALA A 245 17.93 -9.52 13.38
N LEU A 246 16.66 -9.91 13.51
CA LEU A 246 15.91 -9.89 14.78
C LEU A 246 16.33 -10.99 15.76
N LYS A 247 17.27 -11.87 15.39
CA LYS A 247 17.74 -13.01 16.19
C LYS A 247 16.61 -13.92 16.68
N MET A 248 15.58 -14.08 15.86
CA MET A 248 14.44 -14.95 16.15
C MET A 248 14.58 -16.28 15.39
N ASP A 249 13.98 -17.34 15.93
CA ASP A 249 13.92 -18.63 15.25
C ASP A 249 12.90 -18.58 14.08
N PRO A 250 13.32 -18.89 12.83
CA PRO A 250 12.42 -18.92 11.69
C PRO A 250 11.19 -19.82 11.85
N ALA A 251 11.30 -20.92 12.58
CA ALA A 251 10.20 -21.86 12.77
C ALA A 251 9.07 -21.29 13.64
N THR A 252 9.41 -20.38 14.57
CA THR A 252 8.49 -19.82 15.56
C THR A 252 8.25 -18.32 15.38
N PHE A 253 8.94 -17.67 14.45
CA PHE A 253 8.88 -16.23 14.21
C PHE A 253 7.44 -15.70 14.09
N TRP A 254 6.66 -16.24 13.16
CA TRP A 254 5.28 -15.77 12.93
C TRP A 254 4.33 -16.11 14.08
N ALA A 255 4.69 -17.08 14.93
CA ALA A 255 3.89 -17.39 16.11
C ALA A 255 4.16 -16.41 17.25
N ASN A 256 5.38 -15.88 17.35
CA ASN A 256 5.82 -15.12 18.52
C ASN A 256 5.91 -13.61 18.27
N ILE A 257 6.06 -13.17 17.01
CA ILE A 257 6.32 -11.75 16.70
C ILE A 257 5.20 -10.84 17.18
N ASP A 258 3.96 -11.31 17.22
CA ASP A 258 2.81 -10.50 17.63
C ASP A 258 2.91 -10.09 19.11
N GLU A 259 3.28 -11.01 20.00
CA GLU A 259 3.51 -10.72 21.41
C GLU A 259 4.69 -9.76 21.60
N VAL A 260 5.75 -9.93 20.80
CA VAL A 260 6.93 -9.05 20.84
C VAL A 260 6.55 -7.62 20.44
N LEU A 261 5.76 -7.45 19.38
CA LEU A 261 5.29 -6.13 18.93
C LEU A 261 4.40 -5.47 19.99
N VAL A 262 3.45 -6.22 20.55
CA VAL A 262 2.54 -5.70 21.59
C VAL A 262 3.35 -5.23 22.80
N ARG A 263 4.25 -6.07 23.35
CA ARG A 263 5.09 -5.70 24.49
C ARG A 263 5.92 -4.44 24.20
N HIS A 264 6.58 -4.38 23.04
CA HIS A 264 7.45 -3.25 22.70
C HIS A 264 6.73 -1.90 22.59
N PHE A 265 5.48 -1.89 22.12
CA PHE A 265 4.73 -0.65 21.90
C PHE A 265 3.71 -0.31 23.00
N GLU A 266 3.29 -1.26 23.84
CA GLU A 266 2.48 -0.97 25.04
C GLU A 266 3.33 -0.45 26.22
N ASP A 267 4.61 -0.84 26.31
CA ASP A 267 5.51 -0.43 27.40
C ASP A 267 6.08 1.01 27.27
N LYS A 268 5.64 1.79 26.27
CA LYS A 268 6.10 3.16 25.97
C LYS A 268 5.04 4.21 26.28
#